data_AF-A0A969QC50-F1
#
_entry.id   AF-A0A969QC50-F1
#
_cell.length_a   1.000
_cell.length_b   1.000
_cell.length_c   1.000
_cell.angle_alpha   90.00
_cell.angle_beta   90.00
_cell.angle_gamma   90.00
#
_symmetry.space_group_name_H-M   'P 1'
#
loop_
_entity.id
_entity.type
_entity.pdbx_description
1 polymer ?
#
loop_
_entity_poly.entity_id
_entity_poly.type
_entity_poly.pdbx_seq_one_letter_code
_entity_poly.pdbx_strand_id
1 'polypeptide(L)'
;MELTLPKVAPTEVNGESHYWLRVRIIAGNYGTPAANQSTVFATLIEATNTNEATKVTKLKVNSVRGFMLGDPIQILSAIPVSASINDIDLKTNTLTLNSELKPLPTAGTLIQVTSSNSGIQPPSVKSLELTYTYNYPNSNTSSSKSPFTACLSYNDFIYQVRDLSSSFTPFARNTNSLSSLYLGFDRPFPNRPIALYFQVETPTATELSETTTNPTKPRLVWEYFNGKDWGKLNAIDETAAFSDRGLIKFIGPSDFTATQEFNQTLYWLRVRGQSDGYRVPPRLRRILTNTIWASQTTTLHDEILGGSNGNPNQIFRTVKSPILPGQQLEVQEQKVPPIEEQKEIEKLERTDAITVVRDEKGEVETVWVRWHEVSDFYESGTRDRHYTLNRLTGEIQFGDGKYGLIPPQIRNNIRMARYKTDGGAKGNKPAEIINQLKTTIPFIDRVTNLEAAGGGSDREPIDRVKERGQKFIRHRNRAVTVQDFEDLTYEASPDIARVKAIAPNYEPLTDELWLDPKLTKAER
;
A
#
# COMPACT_ATOMS: atom_id res chain seq x y z
N MET A 1 27.99 -19.31 32.56
CA MET A 1 27.18 -19.75 33.72
C MET A 1 27.18 -21.26 33.68
N GLU A 2 27.88 -21.94 34.58
CA GLU A 2 27.75 -23.40 34.73
C GLU A 2 26.49 -23.67 35.56
N LEU A 3 25.60 -24.51 35.02
CA LEU A 3 24.36 -24.92 35.65
C LEU A 3 24.34 -26.43 35.71
N THR A 4 24.43 -27.00 36.91
CA THR A 4 24.17 -28.42 37.13
C THR A 4 22.66 -28.64 37.05
N LEU A 5 22.20 -29.33 36.01
CA LEU A 5 20.76 -29.58 35.82
C LEU A 5 20.24 -30.54 36.90
N PRO A 6 19.16 -30.21 37.62
CA PRO A 6 18.48 -31.15 38.50
C PRO A 6 17.87 -32.30 37.67
N LYS A 7 17.31 -33.33 38.32
CA LYS A 7 16.50 -34.34 37.60
C LYS A 7 15.37 -33.62 36.87
N VAL A 8 15.48 -33.54 35.55
CA VAL A 8 14.49 -32.94 34.66
C VAL A 8 13.52 -34.04 34.21
N ALA A 9 12.24 -33.72 34.08
CA ALA A 9 11.23 -34.60 33.49
C ALA A 9 10.81 -34.04 32.12
N PRO A 10 10.44 -34.89 31.16
CA PRO A 10 9.84 -34.40 29.92
C PRO A 10 8.56 -33.64 30.23
N THR A 11 8.35 -32.52 29.56
CA THR A 11 7.18 -31.65 29.72
C THR A 11 6.69 -31.25 28.34
N GLU A 12 5.39 -31.06 28.17
CA GLU A 12 4.82 -30.63 26.89
C GLU A 12 4.91 -29.10 26.75
N VAL A 13 5.54 -28.64 25.67
CA VAL A 13 5.56 -27.22 25.28
C VAL A 13 5.22 -27.15 23.79
N ASN A 14 4.17 -26.39 23.45
CA ASN A 14 3.66 -26.26 22.08
C ASN A 14 3.30 -27.58 21.38
N GLY A 15 2.81 -28.57 22.13
CA GLY A 15 2.41 -29.88 21.59
C GLY A 15 3.56 -30.88 21.43
N GLU A 16 4.79 -30.51 21.82
CA GLU A 16 5.95 -31.41 21.78
C GLU A 16 6.43 -31.74 23.20
N SER A 17 6.61 -33.04 23.47
CA SER A 17 7.05 -33.55 24.78
C SER A 17 8.57 -33.80 24.79
N HIS A 18 9.31 -32.84 25.33
CA HIS A 18 10.78 -32.87 25.44
C HIS A 18 11.27 -32.39 26.81
N TYR A 19 12.58 -32.47 27.05
CA TYR A 19 13.22 -31.83 28.20
C TYR A 19 13.50 -30.37 27.87
N TRP A 20 12.85 -29.46 28.58
CA TRP A 20 12.92 -28.03 28.30
C TRP A 20 13.74 -27.28 29.35
N LEU A 21 14.49 -26.28 28.89
CA LEU A 21 15.25 -25.37 29.74
C LEU A 21 14.66 -23.97 29.59
N ARG A 22 14.01 -23.47 30.66
CA ARG A 22 13.38 -22.15 30.65
C ARG A 22 14.34 -21.09 31.16
N VAL A 23 14.62 -20.08 30.34
CA VAL A 23 15.36 -18.88 30.74
C VAL A 23 14.37 -17.72 30.87
N ARG A 24 14.43 -16.99 31.99
CA ARG A 24 13.57 -15.82 32.26
C ARG A 24 14.46 -14.60 32.48
N ILE A 25 14.21 -13.54 31.71
CA ILE A 25 14.79 -12.22 31.98
C ILE A 25 14.00 -11.60 33.14
N ILE A 26 14.70 -11.25 34.21
CA ILE A 26 14.12 -10.78 35.48
C ILE A 26 14.20 -9.26 35.67
N ALA A 27 14.97 -8.54 34.83
CA ALA A 27 15.08 -7.07 34.83
C ALA A 27 15.61 -6.51 33.49
N GLY A 28 15.31 -5.24 33.19
CA GLY A 28 15.68 -4.48 31.97
C GLY A 28 14.49 -3.64 31.46
N ASN A 29 14.70 -2.68 30.55
CA ASN A 29 13.64 -1.82 29.95
C ASN A 29 12.69 -2.58 29.01
N TYR A 30 12.36 -3.82 29.36
CA TYR A 30 11.50 -4.73 28.63
C TYR A 30 10.19 -4.83 29.41
N GLY A 31 9.08 -4.40 28.83
CA GLY A 31 7.75 -4.44 29.44
C GLY A 31 7.24 -3.15 30.07
N THR A 32 7.84 -1.99 29.83
CA THR A 32 7.22 -0.69 30.19
C THR A 32 6.15 -0.32 29.16
N PRO A 33 4.89 -0.05 29.57
CA PRO A 33 3.86 0.45 28.67
C PRO A 33 4.30 1.77 28.03
N ALA A 34 4.11 1.92 26.72
CA ALA A 34 4.25 3.21 26.07
C ALA A 34 3.30 4.22 26.73
N ALA A 35 3.74 5.47 26.89
CA ALA A 35 2.89 6.53 27.41
C ALA A 35 1.65 6.68 26.51
N ASN A 36 0.46 6.68 27.13
CA ASN A 36 -0.78 6.98 26.43
C ASN A 36 -0.70 8.39 25.85
N GLN A 37 -0.74 8.52 24.52
CA GLN A 37 -0.93 9.82 23.85
C GLN A 37 -2.30 9.83 23.20
N SER A 38 -3.19 10.66 23.75
CA SER A 38 -4.47 11.02 23.14
C SER A 38 -4.22 11.95 21.95
N THR A 39 -4.81 11.66 20.79
CA THR A 39 -4.48 12.34 19.52
C THR A 39 -5.64 13.06 18.84
N VAL A 40 -6.86 13.00 19.39
CA VAL A 40 -8.06 13.61 18.80
C VAL A 40 -8.93 14.20 19.89
N PHE A 41 -9.39 15.43 19.68
CA PHE A 41 -10.31 16.13 20.57
C PHE A 41 -11.46 16.77 19.79
N ALA A 42 -12.65 16.77 20.39
CA ALA A 42 -13.75 17.63 19.97
C ALA A 42 -14.41 18.29 21.18
N THR A 43 -15.04 19.44 20.95
CA THR A 43 -15.81 20.16 21.96
C THR A 43 -17.28 19.84 21.76
N LEU A 44 -17.92 19.37 22.81
CA LEU A 44 -19.35 19.10 22.84
C LEU A 44 -20.14 20.41 22.68
N ILE A 45 -21.06 20.44 21.73
CA ILE A 45 -22.03 21.53 21.55
C ILE A 45 -23.32 21.18 22.29
N GLU A 46 -23.81 19.95 22.12
CA GLU A 46 -25.09 19.51 22.66
C GLU A 46 -25.08 17.98 22.83
N ALA A 47 -25.68 17.46 23.90
CA ALA A 47 -25.85 16.03 24.13
C ALA A 47 -27.32 15.70 24.36
N THR A 48 -27.82 14.65 23.70
CA THR A 48 -29.23 14.21 23.80
C THR A 48 -29.31 12.69 23.93
N ASN A 49 -30.19 12.20 24.80
CA ASN A 49 -30.56 10.77 24.83
C ASN A 49 -31.73 10.52 23.89
N THR A 50 -31.71 9.37 23.22
CA THR A 50 -32.81 8.92 22.36
C THR A 50 -33.87 8.15 23.15
N ASN A 51 -35.14 8.19 22.73
CA ASN A 51 -36.27 7.58 23.45
C ASN A 51 -36.11 6.05 23.66
N GLU A 52 -36.82 5.55 24.67
CA GLU A 52 -36.61 4.33 25.48
C GLU A 52 -36.30 2.97 24.79
N ALA A 53 -36.37 2.86 23.47
CA ALA A 53 -36.12 1.60 22.77
C ALA A 53 -34.63 1.32 22.49
N THR A 54 -33.81 2.35 22.22
CA THR A 54 -32.41 2.16 21.76
C THR A 54 -31.35 2.47 22.80
N LYS A 55 -31.65 3.22 23.87
CA LYS A 55 -30.71 3.61 24.95
C LYS A 55 -29.33 4.04 24.44
N VAL A 56 -29.29 4.98 23.50
CA VAL A 56 -28.04 5.59 22.99
C VAL A 56 -28.04 7.10 23.20
N THR A 57 -26.85 7.66 23.47
CA THR A 57 -26.61 9.10 23.53
C THR A 57 -26.04 9.62 22.21
N LYS A 58 -26.57 10.75 21.73
CA LYS A 58 -26.05 11.52 20.61
C LYS A 58 -25.31 12.74 21.13
N LEU A 59 -24.07 12.94 20.67
CA LEU A 59 -23.21 14.06 20.98
C LEU A 59 -22.99 14.89 19.71
N LYS A 60 -23.59 16.08 19.66
CA LYS A 60 -23.28 17.06 18.62
C LYS A 60 -22.02 17.79 19.01
N VAL A 61 -21.02 17.79 18.14
CA VAL A 61 -19.69 18.34 18.40
C VAL A 61 -19.31 19.40 17.38
N ASN A 62 -18.31 20.21 17.70
CA ASN A 62 -17.76 21.21 16.77
C ASN A 62 -17.15 20.57 15.51
N SER A 63 -16.57 19.38 15.65
CA SER A 63 -16.03 18.61 14.54
C SER A 63 -16.02 17.13 14.89
N VAL A 64 -16.46 16.29 13.97
CA VAL A 64 -16.27 14.83 14.05
C VAL A 64 -14.98 14.39 13.35
N ARG A 65 -14.15 15.34 12.89
CA ARG A 65 -12.88 15.07 12.20
C ARG A 65 -11.98 14.26 13.13
N GLY A 66 -11.57 13.10 12.62
CA GLY A 66 -10.71 12.18 13.33
C GLY A 66 -11.39 11.37 14.41
N PHE A 67 -12.72 11.17 14.39
CA PHE A 67 -13.35 10.06 15.09
C PHE A 67 -13.65 8.92 14.11
N MET A 68 -13.67 7.67 14.58
CA MET A 68 -14.07 6.50 13.80
C MET A 68 -15.12 5.67 14.54
N LEU A 69 -15.86 4.86 13.77
CA LEU A 69 -16.73 3.83 14.33
C LEU A 69 -15.90 2.86 15.19
N GLY A 70 -16.39 2.55 16.38
CA GLY A 70 -15.72 1.68 17.35
C GLY A 70 -14.65 2.37 18.20
N ASP A 71 -14.35 3.64 17.97
CA ASP A 71 -13.38 4.37 18.80
C ASP A 71 -13.78 4.35 20.27
N PRO A 72 -12.88 3.92 21.18
CA PRO A 72 -13.04 4.21 22.59
C PRO A 72 -12.76 5.70 22.83
N ILE A 73 -13.74 6.40 23.41
CA ILE A 73 -13.65 7.80 23.74
C ILE A 73 -13.73 8.02 25.25
N GLN A 74 -13.11 9.09 25.72
CA GLN A 74 -13.30 9.66 27.04
C GLN A 74 -13.96 11.03 26.93
N ILE A 75 -14.98 11.24 27.74
CA ILE A 75 -15.68 12.51 27.91
C ILE A 75 -15.12 13.14 29.19
N LEU A 76 -14.43 14.26 29.04
CA LEU A 76 -13.67 14.93 30.11
C LEU A 76 -14.56 15.83 30.97
N SER A 77 -15.55 15.24 31.64
CA SER A 77 -16.30 15.87 32.73
C SER A 77 -15.56 15.76 34.07
N ALA A 78 -16.10 16.37 35.14
CA ALA A 78 -15.54 16.29 36.50
C ALA A 78 -15.24 14.85 36.95
N ILE A 79 -16.05 13.89 36.49
CA ILE A 79 -15.73 12.46 36.51
C ILE A 79 -15.67 12.02 35.04
N PRO A 80 -14.49 11.61 34.52
CA PRO A 80 -14.38 11.19 33.13
C PRO A 80 -15.23 9.95 32.84
N VAL A 81 -15.98 9.96 31.74
CA VAL A 81 -16.80 8.83 31.32
C VAL A 81 -16.25 8.24 30.04
N SER A 82 -16.01 6.92 30.03
CA SER A 82 -15.60 6.19 28.84
C SER A 82 -16.81 5.66 28.08
N ALA A 83 -16.80 5.81 26.76
CA ALA A 83 -17.81 5.26 25.86
C ALA A 83 -17.16 4.81 24.56
N SER A 84 -17.94 4.23 23.64
CA SER A 84 -17.45 4.00 22.28
C SER A 84 -18.44 4.46 21.23
N ILE A 85 -17.91 4.84 20.08
CA ILE A 85 -18.70 5.42 19.00
C ILE A 85 -19.37 4.30 18.20
N ASN A 86 -20.69 4.36 18.09
CA ASN A 86 -21.51 3.43 17.33
C ASN A 86 -21.87 3.96 15.94
N ASP A 87 -22.03 5.27 15.79
CA ASP A 87 -22.34 5.90 14.50
C ASP A 87 -21.78 7.34 14.42
N ILE A 88 -21.49 7.82 13.21
CA ILE A 88 -20.97 9.18 12.96
C ILE A 88 -21.76 9.82 11.82
N ASP A 89 -22.50 10.88 12.12
CA ASP A 89 -23.13 11.73 11.12
C ASP A 89 -22.23 12.93 10.77
N LEU A 90 -21.61 12.85 9.59
CA LEU A 90 -20.73 13.90 9.05
C LEU A 90 -21.49 15.17 8.64
N LYS A 91 -22.79 15.11 8.35
CA LYS A 91 -23.57 16.28 7.91
C LYS A 91 -23.93 17.16 9.09
N THR A 92 -24.22 16.54 10.24
CA THR A 92 -24.65 17.25 11.46
C THR A 92 -23.57 17.33 12.53
N ASN A 93 -22.36 16.82 12.25
CA ASN A 93 -21.27 16.65 13.22
C ASN A 93 -21.75 15.96 14.51
N THR A 94 -22.42 14.82 14.37
CA THR A 94 -23.01 14.10 15.51
C THR A 94 -22.36 12.72 15.69
N LEU A 95 -21.88 12.43 16.89
CA LEU A 95 -21.41 11.12 17.32
C LEU A 95 -22.55 10.41 18.06
N THR A 96 -22.90 9.19 17.65
CA THR A 96 -23.83 8.35 18.41
C THR A 96 -23.03 7.31 19.17
N LEU A 97 -23.26 7.20 20.47
CA LEU A 97 -22.56 6.27 21.34
C LEU A 97 -23.25 4.90 21.36
N ASN A 98 -22.49 3.86 21.71
CA ASN A 98 -23.02 2.51 21.93
C ASN A 98 -23.76 2.35 23.27
N SER A 99 -23.77 3.39 24.11
CA SER A 99 -24.39 3.39 25.43
C SER A 99 -25.10 4.71 25.72
N GLU A 100 -26.02 4.65 26.67
CA GLU A 100 -26.68 5.83 27.23
C GLU A 100 -25.82 6.42 28.36
N LEU A 101 -25.59 7.73 28.33
CA LEU A 101 -24.93 8.48 29.38
C LEU A 101 -25.96 9.06 30.35
N LYS A 102 -25.73 8.82 31.65
CA LYS A 102 -26.44 9.46 32.77
C LYS A 102 -25.41 9.83 33.85
N PRO A 103 -25.24 11.13 34.19
CA PRO A 103 -25.87 12.31 33.60
C PRO A 103 -25.37 12.64 32.19
N LEU A 104 -26.10 13.48 31.45
CA LEU A 104 -25.65 14.00 30.17
C LEU A 104 -24.50 15.01 30.36
N PRO A 105 -23.45 14.96 29.52
CA PRO A 105 -22.38 15.93 29.58
C PRO A 105 -22.87 17.33 29.13
N THR A 106 -22.33 18.37 29.75
CA THR A 106 -22.68 19.76 29.46
C THR A 106 -21.97 20.27 28.21
N ALA A 107 -22.59 21.20 27.48
CA ALA A 107 -21.93 21.91 26.37
C ALA A 107 -20.57 22.50 26.83
N GLY A 108 -19.57 22.46 25.94
CA GLY A 108 -18.18 22.84 26.24
C GLY A 108 -17.30 21.69 26.74
N THR A 109 -17.86 20.53 27.09
CA THR A 109 -17.07 19.35 27.53
C THR A 109 -16.18 18.83 26.40
N LEU A 110 -14.91 18.53 26.71
CA LEU A 110 -13.99 17.93 25.75
C LEU A 110 -14.21 16.42 25.64
N ILE A 111 -14.19 15.92 24.41
CA ILE A 111 -14.28 14.50 24.07
C ILE A 111 -12.97 14.12 23.40
N GLN A 112 -12.31 13.08 23.90
CA GLN A 112 -11.03 12.60 23.36
C GLN A 112 -11.09 11.12 22.98
N VAL A 113 -10.31 10.71 21.99
CA VAL A 113 -10.11 9.28 21.67
C VAL A 113 -8.95 8.75 22.50
N THR A 114 -9.18 7.63 23.17
CA THR A 114 -8.16 6.90 23.94
C THR A 114 -7.53 5.84 23.05
N SER A 115 -6.26 5.97 22.66
CA SER A 115 -5.53 4.88 21.99
C SER A 115 -5.06 3.85 23.03
N SER A 116 -5.43 2.58 22.87
CA SER A 116 -4.89 1.48 23.68
C SER A 116 -3.88 0.68 22.87
N ASN A 117 -2.60 1.08 22.87
CA ASN A 117 -1.53 0.24 22.33
C ASN A 117 -0.67 -0.29 23.49
N SER A 118 -0.94 -1.54 23.90
CA SER A 118 -0.04 -2.33 24.74
C SER A 118 0.69 -3.36 23.86
N GLY A 119 1.76 -2.94 23.19
CA GLY A 119 2.67 -3.83 22.49
C GLY A 119 3.92 -4.06 23.34
N ILE A 120 4.09 -5.25 23.91
CA ILE A 120 5.35 -5.65 24.55
C ILE A 120 6.30 -6.11 23.43
N GLN A 121 7.46 -5.47 23.26
CA GLN A 121 8.49 -5.95 22.34
C GLN A 121 9.23 -7.17 22.94
N PRO A 122 9.50 -8.23 22.15
CA PRO A 122 10.32 -9.35 22.59
C PRO A 122 11.81 -8.96 22.68
N PRO A 123 12.59 -9.60 23.56
CA PRO A 123 14.03 -9.34 23.69
C PRO A 123 14.81 -9.82 22.46
N SER A 124 15.88 -9.10 22.08
CA SER A 124 16.86 -9.54 21.09
C SER A 124 18.12 -10.12 21.77
N VAL A 125 18.47 -11.37 21.45
CA VAL A 125 19.65 -12.05 22.00
C VAL A 125 20.80 -11.94 20.99
N LYS A 126 21.90 -11.26 21.35
CA LYS A 126 23.06 -11.06 20.45
C LYS A 126 23.86 -12.34 20.19
N SER A 127 24.01 -13.19 21.19
CA SER A 127 24.60 -14.54 21.07
C SER A 127 24.22 -15.38 22.29
N LEU A 128 24.12 -16.69 22.11
CA LEU A 128 23.97 -17.67 23.18
C LEU A 128 24.99 -18.78 22.92
N GLU A 129 25.89 -19.00 23.87
CA GLU A 129 26.86 -20.09 23.83
C GLU A 129 26.48 -21.13 24.88
N LEU A 130 26.25 -22.37 24.44
CA LEU A 130 25.90 -23.49 25.31
C LEU A 130 26.98 -24.56 25.21
N THR A 131 27.70 -24.76 26.31
CA THR A 131 28.60 -25.91 26.49
C THR A 131 27.90 -26.91 27.40
N TYR A 132 27.79 -28.17 26.98
CA TYR A 132 27.21 -29.23 27.79
C TYR A 132 28.13 -30.44 27.83
N THR A 133 28.14 -31.11 28.98
CA THR A 133 28.84 -32.38 29.18
C THR A 133 27.79 -33.41 29.56
N TYR A 134 27.59 -34.43 28.73
CA TYR A 134 26.63 -35.50 29.00
C TYR A 134 27.34 -36.71 29.59
N ASN A 135 27.20 -36.92 30.90
CA ASN A 135 27.81 -38.04 31.61
C ASN A 135 26.80 -39.21 31.67
N TYR A 136 27.14 -40.34 31.05
CA TYR A 136 26.30 -41.52 31.02
C TYR A 136 26.26 -42.20 32.42
N PRO A 137 25.09 -42.58 32.98
CA PRO A 137 24.99 -43.10 34.35
C PRO A 137 25.60 -44.49 34.61
N ASN A 138 26.39 -45.07 33.70
CA ASN A 138 26.88 -46.44 33.84
C ASN A 138 28.26 -46.69 33.19
N SER A 139 29.25 -45.83 33.44
CA SER A 139 30.64 -46.01 32.96
C SER A 139 31.61 -46.50 34.04
N ASN A 140 31.16 -47.33 34.99
CA ASN A 140 32.06 -47.95 35.98
C ASN A 140 32.88 -49.14 35.42
N THR A 141 32.98 -49.27 34.10
CA THR A 141 33.92 -50.20 33.45
C THR A 141 34.76 -49.42 32.45
N SER A 142 36.09 -49.50 32.61
CA SER A 142 37.11 -48.78 31.85
C SER A 142 37.22 -49.20 30.36
N SER A 143 36.12 -49.59 29.72
CA SER A 143 36.08 -50.02 28.31
C SER A 143 34.72 -49.85 27.63
N SER A 144 33.85 -48.93 28.08
CA SER A 144 32.62 -48.63 27.33
C SER A 144 32.84 -47.44 26.39
N LYS A 145 33.14 -47.74 25.12
CA LYS A 145 32.92 -46.79 24.00
C LYS A 145 31.54 -46.17 24.12
N SER A 146 31.42 -44.89 23.76
CA SER A 146 30.11 -44.24 23.59
C SER A 146 29.21 -45.14 22.73
N PRO A 147 27.99 -45.51 23.16
CA PRO A 147 27.12 -46.42 22.38
C PRO A 147 26.64 -45.79 21.07
N PHE A 148 26.80 -44.47 20.91
CA PHE A 148 26.45 -43.74 19.71
C PHE A 148 27.66 -43.65 18.78
N THR A 149 27.57 -44.25 17.61
CA THR A 149 28.57 -44.13 16.53
C THR A 149 28.35 -42.89 15.66
N ALA A 150 27.17 -42.27 15.74
CA ALA A 150 26.83 -41.09 14.97
C ALA A 150 25.73 -40.26 15.65
N CYS A 151 25.63 -38.98 15.30
CA CYS A 151 24.47 -38.15 15.57
C CYS A 151 23.92 -37.55 14.27
N LEU A 152 22.62 -37.29 14.22
CA LEU A 152 21.97 -36.62 13.10
C LEU A 152 21.84 -35.13 13.43
N SER A 153 22.55 -34.29 12.67
CA SER A 153 22.43 -32.83 12.76
C SER A 153 21.46 -32.31 11.71
N TYR A 154 20.57 -31.40 12.07
CA TYR A 154 19.67 -30.72 11.13
C TYR A 154 20.12 -29.27 10.95
N ASN A 155 20.74 -28.98 9.82
CA ASN A 155 21.30 -27.67 9.49
C ASN A 155 20.83 -27.24 8.11
N ASP A 156 20.40 -25.98 7.98
CA ASP A 156 19.96 -25.40 6.71
C ASP A 156 18.96 -26.30 5.96
N PHE A 157 17.97 -26.82 6.70
CA PHE A 157 16.93 -27.72 6.22
C PHE A 157 17.40 -29.10 5.71
N ILE A 158 18.64 -29.49 6.01
CA ILE A 158 19.21 -30.77 5.60
C ILE A 158 19.65 -31.57 6.84
N TYR A 159 19.25 -32.83 6.88
CA TYR A 159 19.77 -33.79 7.84
C TYR A 159 21.14 -34.32 7.37
N GLN A 160 22.14 -34.21 8.24
CA GLN A 160 23.49 -34.71 7.99
C GLN A 160 23.94 -35.60 9.15
N VAL A 161 24.41 -36.79 8.81
CA VAL A 161 25.02 -37.72 9.76
C VAL A 161 26.41 -37.22 10.12
N ARG A 162 26.69 -37.09 11.42
CA ARG A 162 28.00 -36.70 11.96
C ARG A 162 28.56 -37.86 12.77
N ASP A 163 29.80 -38.23 12.46
CA ASP A 163 30.55 -39.21 13.24
C ASP A 163 30.92 -38.60 14.60
N LEU A 164 30.79 -39.40 15.66
CA LEU A 164 31.09 -39.02 17.04
C LEU A 164 32.51 -39.44 17.46
N SER A 165 33.32 -39.95 16.53
CA SER A 165 34.72 -40.35 16.75
C SER A 165 35.66 -39.17 17.05
N SER A 166 35.26 -37.94 16.73
CA SER A 166 36.00 -36.70 17.04
C SER A 166 35.07 -35.57 17.49
N SER A 167 35.64 -34.46 17.99
CA SER A 167 34.87 -33.23 18.19
C SER A 167 34.24 -32.78 16.87
N PHE A 168 32.99 -32.31 16.92
CA PHE A 168 32.24 -31.87 15.75
C PHE A 168 31.37 -30.67 16.11
N THR A 169 31.04 -29.86 15.10
CA THR A 169 30.14 -28.71 15.26
C THR A 169 28.72 -29.15 14.88
N PRO A 170 27.81 -29.35 15.83
CA PRO A 170 26.46 -29.84 15.55
C PRO A 170 25.64 -28.83 14.74
N PHE A 171 25.90 -27.53 14.92
CA PHE A 171 25.23 -26.45 14.21
C PHE A 171 26.20 -25.68 13.35
N ALA A 172 26.01 -25.74 12.03
CA ALA A 172 26.83 -25.00 11.09
C ALA A 172 26.15 -23.66 10.77
N ARG A 173 26.93 -22.58 10.80
CA ARG A 173 26.45 -21.29 10.29
C ARG A 173 26.24 -21.41 8.78
N ASN A 174 25.09 -20.96 8.30
CA ASN A 174 24.86 -20.85 6.86
C ASN A 174 25.97 -19.95 6.25
N THR A 175 26.62 -20.43 5.20
CA THR A 175 27.71 -19.72 4.50
C THR A 175 27.21 -18.48 3.76
N ASN A 176 25.91 -18.40 3.49
CA ASN A 176 25.28 -17.26 2.85
C ASN A 176 25.08 -16.13 3.87
N SER A 177 25.93 -15.11 3.80
CA SER A 177 25.91 -13.97 4.72
C SER A 177 24.75 -12.98 4.44
N LEU A 178 24.07 -13.15 3.31
CA LEU A 178 23.01 -12.26 2.84
C LEU A 178 21.64 -12.90 3.02
N SER A 179 20.69 -12.12 3.53
CA SER A 179 19.29 -12.53 3.66
C SER A 179 18.76 -12.98 2.29
N SER A 180 18.23 -14.20 2.20
CA SER A 180 17.77 -14.77 0.94
C SER A 180 16.44 -15.50 1.10
N LEU A 181 15.54 -15.34 0.13
CA LEU A 181 14.27 -16.04 0.01
C LEU A 181 14.35 -17.00 -1.18
N TYR A 182 13.97 -18.25 -0.99
CA TYR A 182 13.92 -19.27 -2.04
C TYR A 182 12.47 -19.67 -2.32
N LEU A 183 12.10 -19.75 -3.60
CA LEU A 183 10.77 -20.14 -4.07
C LEU A 183 10.93 -21.32 -5.02
N GLY A 184 10.47 -22.50 -4.60
CA GLY A 184 10.51 -23.72 -5.40
C GLY A 184 9.19 -23.94 -6.14
N PHE A 185 9.28 -24.19 -7.44
CA PHE A 185 8.14 -24.50 -8.31
C PHE A 185 8.26 -25.92 -8.87
N ASP A 186 7.14 -26.60 -9.06
CA ASP A 186 7.08 -27.96 -9.60
C ASP A 186 7.27 -28.00 -11.13
N ARG A 187 7.18 -26.86 -11.81
CA ARG A 187 7.31 -26.70 -13.27
C ARG A 187 8.11 -25.45 -13.63
N PRO A 188 8.78 -25.43 -14.80
CA PRO A 188 9.43 -24.22 -15.28
C PRO A 188 8.38 -23.21 -15.76
N PHE A 189 8.71 -21.92 -15.64
CA PHE A 189 7.91 -20.86 -16.24
C PHE A 189 8.03 -20.87 -17.77
N PRO A 190 6.92 -20.76 -18.51
CA PRO A 190 6.98 -20.60 -19.96
C PRO A 190 7.65 -19.27 -20.33
N ASN A 191 8.31 -19.22 -21.50
CA ASN A 191 8.95 -18.03 -22.05
C ASN A 191 7.93 -16.99 -22.54
N ARG A 192 7.20 -16.41 -21.59
CA ARG A 192 6.18 -15.37 -21.74
C ARG A 192 6.11 -14.53 -20.45
N PRO A 193 5.40 -13.39 -20.44
CA PRO A 193 5.22 -12.61 -19.21
C PRO A 193 4.55 -13.44 -18.11
N ILE A 194 5.19 -13.47 -16.94
CA ILE A 194 4.72 -14.09 -15.69
C ILE A 194 4.55 -12.98 -14.66
N ALA A 195 3.53 -13.13 -13.82
CA ALA A 195 3.30 -12.28 -12.67
C ALA A 195 3.12 -13.13 -11.42
N LEU A 196 3.84 -12.75 -10.37
CA LEU A 196 3.68 -13.25 -9.01
C LEU A 196 3.23 -12.09 -8.13
N TYR A 197 2.11 -12.26 -7.43
CA TYR A 197 1.64 -11.26 -6.48
C TYR A 197 2.16 -11.57 -5.09
N PHE A 198 2.84 -10.60 -4.48
CA PHE A 198 3.36 -10.67 -3.13
C PHE A 198 2.47 -9.82 -2.24
N GLN A 199 1.77 -10.46 -1.30
CA GLN A 199 1.04 -9.74 -0.27
C GLN A 199 1.98 -9.53 0.92
N VAL A 200 2.44 -8.31 1.06
CA VAL A 200 3.27 -7.86 2.18
C VAL A 200 2.37 -7.05 3.12
N GLU A 201 2.48 -7.28 4.42
CA GLU A 201 1.83 -6.40 5.39
C GLU A 201 2.55 -5.08 5.52
N THR A 202 1.80 -4.00 5.37
CA THR A 202 2.27 -2.66 5.66
C THR A 202 2.65 -2.55 7.15
N PRO A 203 3.81 -1.96 7.47
CA PRO A 203 4.17 -1.63 8.84
C PRO A 203 3.12 -0.73 9.50
N THR A 204 2.87 -0.93 10.78
CA THR A 204 2.01 -0.04 11.56
C THR A 204 2.70 1.29 11.80
N ALA A 205 1.92 2.35 12.04
CA ALA A 205 2.48 3.67 12.36
C ALA A 205 3.41 3.62 13.59
N THR A 206 3.09 2.79 14.59
CA THR A 206 3.90 2.60 15.80
C THR A 206 5.27 2.02 15.46
N GLU A 207 5.35 0.95 14.67
CA GLU A 207 6.62 0.34 14.25
C GLU A 207 7.49 1.31 13.45
N LEU A 208 6.88 2.14 12.61
CA LEU A 208 7.58 3.20 11.89
C LEU A 208 8.08 4.31 12.84
N SER A 209 7.34 4.65 13.89
CA SER A 209 7.72 5.71 14.83
C SER A 209 8.86 5.32 15.78
N GLU A 210 8.94 4.05 16.17
CA GLU A 210 9.96 3.55 17.12
C GLU A 210 11.37 3.50 16.52
N THR A 211 11.46 3.52 15.19
CA THR A 211 12.73 3.39 14.47
C THR A 211 13.31 4.75 14.15
N THR A 212 14.32 5.16 14.92
CA THR A 212 15.01 6.47 14.82
C THR A 212 16.11 6.50 13.75
N THR A 213 16.46 5.34 13.19
CA THR A 213 17.45 5.23 12.11
C THR A 213 16.76 5.37 10.76
N ASN A 214 17.28 6.23 9.89
CA ASN A 214 16.97 6.20 8.45
C ASN A 214 17.86 5.13 7.80
N PRO A 215 17.36 3.92 7.54
CA PRO A 215 18.19 2.88 6.97
C PRO A 215 18.46 3.19 5.49
N THR A 216 19.50 2.55 4.95
CA THR A 216 19.77 2.59 3.51
C THR A 216 18.63 1.94 2.75
N LYS A 217 18.23 2.47 1.59
CA LYS A 217 17.13 1.87 0.82
C LYS A 217 17.42 0.38 0.53
N PRO A 218 16.50 -0.54 0.83
CA PRO A 218 16.71 -1.97 0.59
C PRO A 218 16.81 -2.24 -0.92
N ARG A 219 17.63 -3.24 -1.28
CA ARG A 219 17.82 -3.66 -2.68
C ARG A 219 17.81 -5.17 -2.76
N LEU A 220 16.96 -5.69 -3.65
CA LEU A 220 16.84 -7.11 -3.93
C LEU A 220 17.44 -7.44 -5.29
N VAL A 221 18.07 -8.61 -5.36
CA VAL A 221 18.51 -9.22 -6.61
C VAL A 221 17.72 -10.50 -6.80
N TRP A 222 17.00 -10.58 -7.91
CA TRP A 222 16.27 -11.78 -8.31
C TRP A 222 17.18 -12.67 -9.14
N GLU A 223 17.19 -13.95 -8.83
CA GLU A 223 18.02 -14.97 -9.43
C GLU A 223 17.20 -16.25 -9.67
N TYR A 224 17.62 -17.07 -10.61
CA TYR A 224 17.05 -18.38 -10.90
C TYR A 224 18.16 -19.37 -11.23
N PHE A 225 17.92 -20.66 -11.07
CA PHE A 225 18.89 -21.67 -11.46
C PHE A 225 18.76 -21.99 -12.96
N ASN A 226 19.84 -21.77 -13.72
CA ASN A 226 19.88 -21.94 -15.18
C ASN A 226 20.39 -23.33 -15.64
N GLY A 227 20.58 -24.26 -14.70
CA GLY A 227 21.15 -25.59 -14.95
C GLY A 227 22.64 -25.71 -14.65
N LYS A 228 23.35 -24.59 -14.47
CA LYS A 228 24.79 -24.54 -14.11
C LYS A 228 25.02 -23.74 -12.83
N ASP A 229 24.46 -22.54 -12.77
CA ASP A 229 24.67 -21.56 -11.71
C ASP A 229 23.41 -20.71 -11.48
N TRP A 230 23.49 -19.82 -10.48
CA TRP A 230 22.42 -18.88 -10.17
C TRP A 230 22.53 -17.65 -11.08
N GLY A 231 21.71 -17.63 -12.13
CA GLY A 231 21.63 -16.53 -13.10
C GLY A 231 20.72 -15.41 -12.63
N LYS A 232 21.00 -14.16 -13.04
CA LYS A 232 20.17 -13.00 -12.73
C LYS A 232 18.83 -13.05 -13.48
N LEU A 233 17.73 -12.86 -12.76
CA LEU A 233 16.38 -12.68 -13.31
C LEU A 233 16.06 -11.18 -13.43
N ASN A 234 15.73 -10.73 -14.64
CA ASN A 234 15.30 -9.35 -14.86
C ASN A 234 13.81 -9.18 -14.50
N ALA A 235 13.54 -9.07 -13.20
CA ALA A 235 12.21 -8.84 -12.68
C ALA A 235 11.90 -7.35 -12.47
N ILE A 236 10.70 -6.94 -12.84
CA ILE A 236 10.09 -5.66 -12.46
C ILE A 236 9.40 -5.88 -11.12
N ASP A 237 9.90 -5.21 -10.09
CA ASP A 237 9.42 -5.32 -8.71
C ASP A 237 8.54 -4.12 -8.32
N GLU A 238 7.23 -4.34 -8.18
CA GLU A 238 6.30 -3.32 -7.69
C GLU A 238 6.20 -3.26 -6.15
N THR A 239 6.78 -4.22 -5.44
CA THR A 239 6.70 -4.34 -3.96
C THR A 239 7.62 -3.36 -3.23
N ALA A 240 8.40 -2.57 -3.98
CA ALA A 240 9.45 -1.70 -3.44
C ALA A 240 10.40 -2.46 -2.51
N ALA A 241 10.97 -3.57 -3.02
CA ALA A 241 11.80 -4.49 -2.23
C ALA A 241 11.04 -5.09 -1.03
N PHE A 242 9.84 -5.64 -1.24
CA PHE A 242 8.98 -6.18 -0.18
C PHE A 242 8.56 -5.17 0.89
N SER A 243 8.60 -3.87 0.63
CA SER A 243 8.10 -2.85 1.58
C SER A 243 6.58 -2.68 1.51
N ASP A 244 5.98 -3.03 0.37
CA ASP A 244 4.54 -2.98 0.13
C ASP A 244 4.09 -4.18 -0.69
N ARG A 245 2.78 -4.43 -0.75
CA ARG A 245 2.19 -5.44 -1.65
C ARG A 245 2.39 -5.03 -3.11
N GLY A 246 2.57 -6.00 -3.99
CA GLY A 246 2.82 -5.70 -5.39
C GLY A 246 3.03 -6.93 -6.26
N LEU A 247 3.09 -6.70 -7.58
CA LEU A 247 3.44 -7.72 -8.54
C LEU A 247 4.95 -7.73 -8.80
N ILE A 248 5.50 -8.94 -8.88
CA ILE A 248 6.81 -9.21 -9.47
C ILE A 248 6.56 -9.75 -10.87
N LYS A 249 7.02 -9.02 -11.89
CA LYS A 249 6.78 -9.34 -13.30
C LYS A 249 8.09 -9.65 -14.00
N PHE A 250 8.14 -10.75 -14.74
CA PHE A 250 9.32 -11.16 -15.50
C PHE A 250 8.90 -12.01 -16.69
N ILE A 251 9.82 -12.24 -17.63
CA ILE A 251 9.64 -13.24 -18.69
C ILE A 251 10.26 -14.55 -18.19
N GLY A 252 9.53 -15.66 -18.30
CA GLY A 252 10.06 -16.97 -17.89
C GLY A 252 11.37 -17.31 -18.64
N PRO A 253 12.47 -17.63 -17.93
CA PRO A 253 13.74 -17.93 -18.60
C PRO A 253 13.65 -19.26 -19.37
N SER A 254 14.22 -19.30 -20.58
CA SER A 254 14.18 -20.47 -21.45
C SER A 254 15.03 -21.65 -20.95
N ASP A 255 16.03 -21.38 -20.13
CA ASP A 255 16.98 -22.30 -19.52
C ASP A 255 16.66 -22.60 -18.04
N PHE A 256 15.45 -22.27 -17.57
CA PHE A 256 15.05 -22.52 -16.20
C PHE A 256 15.03 -24.03 -15.90
N THR A 257 15.95 -24.49 -15.06
CA THR A 257 16.22 -25.91 -14.85
C THR A 257 16.03 -26.28 -13.38
N ALA A 258 15.55 -27.49 -13.11
CA ALA A 258 15.38 -27.98 -11.75
C ALA A 258 16.73 -28.28 -11.09
N THR A 259 16.84 -28.02 -9.80
CA THR A 259 18.00 -28.39 -8.97
C THR A 259 17.57 -28.84 -7.59
N GLN A 260 18.43 -29.57 -6.89
CA GLN A 260 18.19 -30.03 -5.53
C GLN A 260 18.62 -28.94 -4.53
N GLU A 261 17.66 -28.33 -3.86
CA GLU A 261 17.88 -27.39 -2.75
C GLU A 261 16.96 -27.81 -1.60
N PHE A 262 17.43 -27.70 -0.36
CA PHE A 262 16.64 -28.05 0.85
C PHE A 262 16.02 -29.46 0.77
N ASN A 263 16.77 -30.40 0.21
CA ASN A 263 16.37 -31.79 -0.04
C ASN A 263 15.13 -31.95 -0.95
N GLN A 264 14.85 -30.97 -1.82
CA GLN A 264 13.77 -31.01 -2.80
C GLN A 264 14.29 -30.65 -4.19
N THR A 265 13.91 -31.45 -5.19
CA THR A 265 14.25 -31.20 -6.59
C THR A 265 13.11 -30.41 -7.25
N LEU A 266 13.29 -29.10 -7.36
CA LEU A 266 12.30 -28.16 -7.89
C LEU A 266 12.98 -27.13 -8.81
N TYR A 267 12.17 -26.31 -9.47
CA TYR A 267 12.61 -25.15 -10.22
C TYR A 267 12.70 -23.95 -9.25
N TRP A 268 13.92 -23.52 -8.92
CA TRP A 268 14.12 -22.55 -7.86
C TRP A 268 14.35 -21.12 -8.37
N LEU A 269 13.52 -20.20 -7.86
CA LEU A 269 13.85 -18.78 -7.83
C LEU A 269 14.48 -18.43 -6.48
N ARG A 270 15.43 -17.51 -6.51
CA ARG A 270 16.06 -16.96 -5.31
C ARG A 270 15.99 -15.44 -5.36
N VAL A 271 15.71 -14.84 -4.21
CA VAL A 271 15.78 -13.41 -3.99
C VAL A 271 16.83 -13.16 -2.94
N ARG A 272 17.84 -12.36 -3.26
CA ARG A 272 18.95 -12.07 -2.35
C ARG A 272 18.96 -10.59 -1.99
N GLY A 273 19.06 -10.28 -0.71
CA GLY A 273 19.29 -8.94 -0.20
C GLY A 273 20.70 -8.48 -0.54
N GLN A 274 20.83 -7.38 -1.28
CA GLN A 274 22.11 -6.70 -1.49
C GLN A 274 22.32 -5.61 -0.43
N SER A 275 21.23 -4.98 0.00
CA SER A 275 21.17 -4.11 1.18
C SER A 275 19.89 -4.39 1.94
N ASP A 276 20.01 -4.73 3.23
CA ASP A 276 18.89 -5.10 4.10
C ASP A 276 18.43 -3.93 4.98
N GLY A 277 18.50 -2.72 4.45
CA GLY A 277 18.13 -1.50 5.18
C GLY A 277 16.62 -1.28 5.28
N TYR A 278 15.93 -2.28 5.82
CA TYR A 278 14.51 -2.17 6.16
C TYR A 278 14.34 -1.35 7.44
N ARG A 279 13.42 -0.39 7.41
CA ARG A 279 13.02 0.32 8.63
C ARG A 279 12.27 -0.62 9.56
N VAL A 280 11.33 -1.36 9.00
CA VAL A 280 10.62 -2.46 9.64
C VAL A 280 10.80 -3.68 8.72
N PRO A 281 11.28 -4.83 9.23
CA PRO A 281 11.44 -6.03 8.41
C PRO A 281 10.13 -6.42 7.71
N PRO A 282 10.17 -6.78 6.42
CA PRO A 282 8.96 -7.05 5.66
C PRO A 282 8.28 -8.35 6.13
N ARG A 283 6.96 -8.31 6.24
CA ARG A 283 6.13 -9.45 6.65
C ARG A 283 5.36 -9.97 5.45
N LEU A 284 5.88 -11.02 4.82
CA LEU A 284 5.23 -11.66 3.68
C LEU A 284 4.12 -12.60 4.16
N ARG A 285 2.88 -12.36 3.71
CA ARG A 285 1.72 -13.19 4.07
C ARG A 285 1.43 -14.29 3.07
N ARG A 286 1.54 -13.99 1.78
CA ARG A 286 1.33 -14.95 0.70
C ARG A 286 2.01 -14.52 -0.59
N ILE A 287 2.30 -15.50 -1.42
CA ILE A 287 2.71 -15.33 -2.81
C ILE A 287 1.68 -16.05 -3.67
N LEU A 288 1.14 -15.35 -4.65
CA LEU A 288 0.09 -15.87 -5.52
C LEU A 288 0.59 -15.86 -6.96
N THR A 289 0.48 -16.99 -7.64
CA THR A 289 0.77 -17.10 -9.07
C THR A 289 -0.41 -16.62 -9.91
N ASN A 290 -0.17 -16.27 -11.17
CA ASN A 290 -1.23 -16.04 -12.16
C ASN A 290 -2.23 -14.95 -11.73
N THR A 291 -1.72 -13.92 -11.05
CA THR A 291 -2.49 -12.83 -10.45
C THR A 291 -2.09 -11.51 -11.12
N ILE A 292 -3.06 -10.61 -11.30
CA ILE A 292 -2.84 -9.27 -11.85
C ILE A 292 -3.75 -8.25 -11.18
N TRP A 293 -3.36 -6.97 -11.22
CA TRP A 293 -4.23 -5.87 -10.82
C TRP A 293 -5.47 -5.80 -11.71
N ALA A 294 -6.62 -5.63 -11.07
CA ALA A 294 -7.88 -5.35 -11.74
C ALA A 294 -8.50 -4.10 -11.10
N SER A 295 -9.03 -3.21 -11.92
CA SER A 295 -9.77 -2.03 -11.47
C SER A 295 -11.24 -2.16 -11.85
N GLN A 296 -12.12 -1.74 -10.94
CA GLN A 296 -13.54 -1.62 -11.25
C GLN A 296 -13.71 -0.42 -12.18
N THR A 297 -14.04 -0.67 -13.43
CA THR A 297 -14.29 0.36 -14.42
C THR A 297 -15.10 -0.19 -15.58
N THR A 298 -15.92 0.65 -16.19
CA THR A 298 -16.52 0.38 -17.49
C THR A 298 -15.76 1.17 -18.56
N THR A 299 -15.18 0.48 -19.54
CA THR A 299 -14.57 1.14 -20.70
C THR A 299 -15.58 1.23 -21.84
N LEU A 300 -15.71 2.42 -22.42
CA LEU A 300 -16.49 2.69 -23.62
C LEU A 300 -15.54 3.10 -24.75
N HIS A 301 -15.92 2.79 -25.99
CA HIS A 301 -15.14 3.07 -27.20
C HIS A 301 -16.02 3.77 -28.22
N ASP A 302 -15.40 4.58 -29.07
CA ASP A 302 -15.99 5.20 -30.26
C ASP A 302 -17.33 5.92 -30.01
N GLU A 303 -17.47 6.59 -28.87
CA GLU A 303 -18.67 7.36 -28.58
C GLU A 303 -18.63 8.69 -29.34
N ILE A 304 -19.51 8.84 -30.33
CA ILE A 304 -19.68 10.10 -31.07
C ILE A 304 -20.40 11.11 -30.17
N LEU A 305 -19.75 12.23 -29.90
CA LEU A 305 -20.29 13.31 -29.08
C LEU A 305 -21.12 14.31 -29.90
N GLY A 306 -20.78 14.47 -31.18
CA GLY A 306 -21.46 15.38 -32.09
C GLY A 306 -20.57 15.85 -33.23
N GLY A 307 -21.08 16.83 -33.98
CA GLY A 307 -20.31 17.53 -35.02
C GLY A 307 -20.08 18.99 -34.62
N SER A 308 -18.89 19.50 -34.90
CA SER A 308 -18.57 20.90 -34.73
C SER A 308 -19.35 21.78 -35.71
N ASN A 309 -19.81 22.94 -35.24
CA ASN A 309 -20.40 23.98 -36.06
C ASN A 309 -19.39 25.07 -36.50
N GLY A 310 -18.10 24.92 -36.16
CA GLY A 310 -17.04 25.86 -36.50
C GLY A 310 -17.02 27.17 -35.68
N ASN A 311 -17.88 27.31 -34.66
CA ASN A 311 -17.88 28.49 -33.79
C ASN A 311 -16.96 28.31 -32.57
N PRO A 312 -16.51 29.42 -31.94
CA PRO A 312 -15.77 29.40 -30.67
C PRO A 312 -16.51 28.72 -29.52
N ASN A 313 -15.76 28.21 -28.52
CA ASN A 313 -16.28 27.78 -27.21
C ASN A 313 -17.38 26.71 -27.27
N GLN A 314 -17.31 25.80 -28.24
CA GLN A 314 -18.28 24.73 -28.36
C GLN A 314 -18.15 23.73 -27.20
N ILE A 315 -19.32 23.27 -26.74
CA ILE A 315 -19.44 22.34 -25.62
C ILE A 315 -20.14 21.07 -26.07
N PHE A 316 -19.58 19.92 -25.70
CA PHE A 316 -20.12 18.59 -25.93
C PHE A 316 -20.19 17.83 -24.61
N ARG A 317 -20.97 16.75 -24.57
CA ARG A 317 -21.11 15.95 -23.35
C ARG A 317 -21.13 14.47 -23.66
N THR A 318 -20.41 13.70 -22.86
CA THR A 318 -20.45 12.23 -22.90
C THR A 318 -21.76 11.69 -22.31
N VAL A 319 -22.16 10.51 -22.75
CA VAL A 319 -23.37 9.81 -22.27
C VAL A 319 -23.19 9.34 -20.83
N LYS A 320 -21.98 8.90 -20.45
CA LYS A 320 -21.67 8.43 -19.10
C LYS A 320 -20.64 9.30 -18.41
N SER A 321 -20.90 9.59 -17.15
CA SER A 321 -20.01 10.29 -16.23
C SER A 321 -20.05 9.63 -14.86
N PRO A 322 -18.99 9.74 -14.04
CA PRO A 322 -17.76 10.52 -14.26
C PRO A 322 -16.79 9.86 -15.25
N ILE A 323 -15.83 10.64 -15.78
CA ILE A 323 -14.75 10.18 -16.67
C ILE A 323 -13.44 10.03 -15.89
N LEU A 324 -12.92 8.81 -15.85
CA LEU A 324 -11.63 8.49 -15.23
C LEU A 324 -10.44 8.92 -16.11
N PRO A 325 -9.26 9.19 -15.53
CA PRO A 325 -8.05 9.55 -16.28
C PRO A 325 -7.66 8.54 -17.37
N GLY A 326 -7.02 9.05 -18.43
CA GLY A 326 -6.58 8.24 -19.58
C GLY A 326 -7.64 8.10 -20.68
N GLN A 327 -8.56 9.07 -20.76
CA GLN A 327 -9.51 9.18 -21.84
C GLN A 327 -8.84 9.70 -23.12
N GLN A 328 -9.39 9.35 -24.28
CA GLN A 328 -8.87 9.73 -25.60
C GLN A 328 -10.00 10.39 -26.40
N LEU A 329 -9.89 11.71 -26.55
CA LEU A 329 -10.76 12.50 -27.41
C LEU A 329 -10.11 12.64 -28.77
N GLU A 330 -10.85 12.27 -29.83
CA GLU A 330 -10.39 12.43 -31.20
C GLU A 330 -11.35 13.31 -31.98
N VAL A 331 -10.76 14.17 -32.81
CA VAL A 331 -11.50 15.01 -33.75
C VAL A 331 -11.07 14.64 -35.15
N GLN A 332 -12.04 14.43 -36.02
CA GLN A 332 -11.79 14.22 -37.43
C GLN A 332 -11.45 15.56 -38.09
N GLU A 333 -10.30 15.59 -38.77
CA GLU A 333 -9.75 16.73 -39.50
C GLU A 333 -9.80 16.50 -41.01
N GLN A 334 -9.92 17.59 -41.79
CA GLN A 334 -10.03 17.51 -43.25
C GLN A 334 -8.71 17.13 -43.94
N LYS A 335 -7.58 17.44 -43.29
CA LYS A 335 -6.24 17.24 -43.83
C LYS A 335 -5.38 16.63 -42.74
N VAL A 336 -4.39 15.85 -43.17
CA VAL A 336 -3.32 15.41 -42.28
C VAL A 336 -2.60 16.66 -41.74
N PRO A 337 -2.37 16.78 -40.42
CA PRO A 337 -1.63 17.89 -39.84
C PRO A 337 -0.24 18.03 -40.51
N PRO A 338 0.32 19.24 -40.65
CA PRO A 338 1.69 19.45 -41.11
C PRO A 338 2.71 18.72 -40.24
N ILE A 339 3.87 18.37 -40.79
CA ILE A 339 4.91 17.57 -40.10
C ILE A 339 5.31 18.16 -38.74
N GLU A 340 5.42 19.48 -38.63
CA GLU A 340 5.77 20.11 -37.34
C GLU A 340 4.66 19.97 -36.30
N GLU A 341 3.38 20.00 -36.70
CA GLU A 341 2.28 19.73 -35.79
C GLU A 341 2.18 18.25 -35.42
N GLN A 342 2.50 17.34 -36.36
CA GLN A 342 2.54 15.90 -36.06
C GLN A 342 3.54 15.62 -34.92
N LYS A 343 4.74 16.20 -34.97
CA LYS A 343 5.74 16.04 -33.91
C LYS A 343 5.25 16.52 -32.54
N GLU A 344 4.56 17.65 -32.48
CA GLU A 344 4.00 18.15 -31.21
C GLU A 344 2.84 17.27 -30.71
N ILE A 345 1.97 16.79 -31.60
CA ILE A 345 0.92 15.84 -31.25
C ILE A 345 1.53 14.54 -30.71
N GLU A 346 2.55 14.00 -31.36
CA GLU A 346 3.22 12.76 -30.92
C GLU A 346 3.91 12.93 -29.56
N LYS A 347 4.45 14.12 -29.30
CA LYS A 347 5.08 14.45 -28.01
C LYS A 347 4.06 14.53 -26.86
N LEU A 348 2.87 15.06 -27.12
CA LEU A 348 1.81 15.19 -26.10
C LEU A 348 1.00 13.89 -25.93
N GLU A 349 0.63 13.25 -27.04
CA GLU A 349 -0.40 12.21 -27.10
C GLU A 349 0.11 10.84 -27.57
N ARG A 350 1.42 10.71 -27.82
CA ARG A 350 2.15 9.52 -28.33
C ARG A 350 2.05 9.30 -29.84
N THR A 351 2.85 8.37 -30.36
CA THR A 351 3.00 8.09 -31.80
C THR A 351 1.75 7.50 -32.46
N ASP A 352 0.76 7.06 -31.70
CA ASP A 352 -0.52 6.52 -32.19
C ASP A 352 -1.64 7.58 -32.24
N ALA A 353 -1.32 8.84 -31.99
CA ALA A 353 -2.30 9.93 -31.86
C ALA A 353 -2.96 10.37 -33.17
N ILE A 354 -2.41 10.01 -34.34
CA ILE A 354 -2.97 10.33 -35.64
C ILE A 354 -3.31 9.04 -36.37
N THR A 355 -4.59 8.84 -36.68
CA THR A 355 -5.09 7.70 -37.44
C THR A 355 -5.59 8.17 -38.80
N VAL A 356 -4.94 7.73 -39.87
CA VAL A 356 -5.34 8.01 -41.25
C VAL A 356 -6.04 6.79 -41.84
N VAL A 357 -7.34 6.91 -42.10
CA VAL A 357 -8.12 5.88 -42.79
C VAL A 357 -8.07 6.17 -44.29
N ARG A 358 -7.77 5.15 -45.08
CA ARG A 358 -7.68 5.23 -46.53
C ARG A 358 -8.75 4.35 -47.17
N ASP A 359 -9.28 4.81 -48.29
CA ASP A 359 -10.27 4.06 -49.07
C ASP A 359 -9.62 2.91 -49.87
N GLU A 360 -10.45 2.15 -50.61
CA GLU A 360 -9.99 1.03 -51.46
C GLU A 360 -9.01 1.46 -52.56
N LYS A 361 -8.95 2.76 -52.89
CA LYS A 361 -8.04 3.34 -53.88
C LYS A 361 -6.74 3.86 -53.26
N GLY A 362 -6.60 3.79 -51.93
CA GLY A 362 -5.46 4.27 -51.18
C GLY A 362 -5.50 5.78 -50.86
N GLU A 363 -6.57 6.46 -51.24
CA GLU A 363 -6.77 7.89 -50.97
C GLU A 363 -7.20 8.10 -49.51
N VAL A 364 -6.83 9.25 -48.94
CA VAL A 364 -7.18 9.57 -47.55
C VAL A 364 -8.68 9.85 -47.45
N GLU A 365 -9.41 8.99 -46.76
CA GLU A 365 -10.85 9.13 -46.53
C GLU A 365 -11.11 9.99 -45.28
N THR A 366 -10.48 9.63 -44.15
CA THR A 366 -10.65 10.36 -42.89
C THR A 366 -9.34 10.42 -42.10
N VAL A 367 -9.13 11.50 -41.36
CA VAL A 367 -7.99 11.69 -40.46
C VAL A 367 -8.54 11.96 -39.07
N TRP A 368 -8.31 11.05 -38.13
CA TRP A 368 -8.61 11.24 -36.72
C TRP A 368 -7.36 11.70 -35.99
N VAL A 369 -7.47 12.81 -35.27
CA VAL A 369 -6.37 13.38 -34.49
C VAL A 369 -6.77 13.42 -33.03
N ARG A 370 -5.92 12.89 -32.15
CA ARG A 370 -6.10 12.95 -30.70
C ARG A 370 -5.82 14.38 -30.20
N TRP A 371 -6.78 14.94 -29.47
CA TRP A 371 -6.66 16.25 -28.85
C TRP A 371 -6.14 16.08 -27.41
N HIS A 372 -5.43 17.08 -26.90
CA HIS A 372 -4.80 17.07 -25.58
C HIS A 372 -5.68 17.77 -24.54
N GLU A 373 -5.84 17.13 -23.37
CA GLU A 373 -6.60 17.71 -22.26
C GLU A 373 -5.73 18.75 -21.53
N VAL A 374 -6.29 19.94 -21.32
CA VAL A 374 -5.68 21.00 -20.51
C VAL A 374 -6.62 21.39 -19.37
N SER A 375 -6.08 21.98 -18.29
CA SER A 375 -6.89 22.52 -17.18
C SER A 375 -7.73 23.72 -17.61
N ASP A 376 -7.16 24.53 -18.49
CA ASP A 376 -7.70 25.78 -19.02
C ASP A 376 -6.94 26.16 -20.30
N PHE A 377 -7.43 27.16 -21.02
CA PHE A 377 -6.85 27.56 -22.30
C PHE A 377 -5.78 28.67 -22.21
N TYR A 378 -5.40 29.16 -21.02
CA TYR A 378 -4.55 30.35 -20.91
C TYR A 378 -3.16 30.16 -21.53
N GLU A 379 -2.63 28.93 -21.50
CA GLU A 379 -1.35 28.55 -22.11
C GLU A 379 -1.50 28.00 -23.54
N SER A 380 -2.72 27.96 -24.07
CA SER A 380 -2.99 27.39 -25.40
C SER A 380 -2.80 28.42 -26.50
N GLY A 381 -2.08 28.06 -27.55
CA GLY A 381 -1.96 28.80 -28.80
C GLY A 381 -3.15 28.60 -29.76
N THR A 382 -3.13 29.33 -30.87
CA THR A 382 -4.20 29.35 -31.89
C THR A 382 -4.34 28.04 -32.67
N ARG A 383 -3.26 27.23 -32.73
CA ARG A 383 -3.22 25.95 -33.46
C ARG A 383 -3.19 24.73 -32.52
N ASP A 384 -3.26 24.97 -31.22
CA ASP A 384 -3.16 23.90 -30.23
C ASP A 384 -4.47 23.13 -30.14
N ARG A 385 -4.39 21.81 -30.31
CA ARG A 385 -5.53 20.88 -30.27
C ARG A 385 -5.92 20.58 -28.83
N HIS A 386 -6.30 21.62 -28.11
CA HIS A 386 -6.60 21.55 -26.69
C HIS A 386 -8.10 21.50 -26.42
N TYR A 387 -8.48 20.76 -25.40
CA TYR A 387 -9.83 20.75 -24.85
C TYR A 387 -9.77 20.73 -23.33
N THR A 388 -10.80 21.22 -22.67
CA THR A 388 -10.98 21.03 -21.23
C THR A 388 -12.04 19.97 -20.98
N LEU A 389 -11.92 19.25 -19.87
CA LEU A 389 -12.86 18.20 -19.50
C LEU A 389 -13.32 18.35 -18.05
N ASN A 390 -14.62 18.59 -17.88
CA ASN A 390 -15.26 18.40 -16.59
C ASN A 390 -15.56 16.91 -16.40
N ARG A 391 -14.66 16.22 -15.69
CA ARG A 391 -14.74 14.77 -15.43
C ARG A 391 -16.00 14.35 -14.69
N LEU A 392 -16.61 15.22 -13.87
CA LEU A 392 -17.80 14.88 -13.09
C LEU A 392 -19.06 14.91 -13.93
N THR A 393 -19.17 15.85 -14.86
CA THR A 393 -20.36 15.99 -15.73
C THR A 393 -20.16 15.31 -17.09
N GLY A 394 -18.91 15.02 -17.47
CA GLY A 394 -18.55 14.53 -18.78
C GLY A 394 -18.58 15.62 -19.86
N GLU A 395 -18.55 16.89 -19.46
CA GLU A 395 -18.61 18.05 -20.35
C GLU A 395 -17.23 18.40 -20.90
N ILE A 396 -17.15 18.54 -22.21
CA ILE A 396 -15.94 18.85 -22.98
C ILE A 396 -16.13 20.20 -23.63
N GLN A 397 -15.18 21.09 -23.44
CA GLN A 397 -15.17 22.41 -24.08
C GLN A 397 -13.94 22.54 -24.98
N PHE A 398 -14.13 23.19 -26.13
CA PHE A 398 -13.08 23.54 -27.07
C PHE A 398 -12.73 25.03 -27.01
N GLY A 399 -11.56 25.39 -27.54
CA GLY A 399 -11.05 26.75 -27.55
C GLY A 399 -11.86 27.72 -28.43
N ASP A 400 -11.41 28.96 -28.45
CA ASP A 400 -12.03 30.06 -29.19
C ASP A 400 -11.29 30.44 -30.50
N GLY A 401 -10.24 29.70 -30.85
CA GLY A 401 -9.38 29.96 -32.00
C GLY A 401 -8.24 30.93 -31.71
N LYS A 402 -8.30 31.66 -30.59
CA LYS A 402 -7.18 32.44 -30.05
C LYS A 402 -6.41 31.62 -29.00
N TYR A 403 -7.16 31.00 -28.10
CA TYR A 403 -6.71 30.15 -27.02
C TYR A 403 -7.28 28.74 -27.25
N GLY A 404 -6.54 27.90 -27.97
CA GLY A 404 -6.97 26.60 -28.43
C GLY A 404 -7.72 26.63 -29.77
N LEU A 405 -7.50 25.60 -30.58
CA LEU A 405 -8.07 25.45 -31.92
C LEU A 405 -9.59 25.20 -31.85
N ILE A 406 -10.32 25.74 -32.82
CA ILE A 406 -11.74 25.41 -33.03
C ILE A 406 -11.82 24.13 -33.87
N PRO A 407 -12.56 23.09 -33.44
CA PRO A 407 -12.70 21.87 -34.23
C PRO A 407 -13.34 22.19 -35.61
N PRO A 408 -12.89 21.58 -36.71
CA PRO A 408 -13.37 21.89 -38.05
C PRO A 408 -14.86 21.55 -38.18
N GLN A 409 -15.59 22.33 -38.98
CA GLN A 409 -17.02 22.14 -39.19
C GLN A 409 -17.28 20.88 -40.02
N ILE A 410 -17.54 19.76 -39.34
CA ILE A 410 -17.81 18.45 -39.93
C ILE A 410 -18.88 17.75 -39.07
N ARG A 411 -19.79 17.01 -39.69
CA ARG A 411 -20.83 16.26 -38.97
C ARG A 411 -20.21 15.06 -38.25
N ASN A 412 -20.60 14.83 -36.99
CA ASN A 412 -20.18 13.67 -36.18
C ASN A 412 -18.66 13.50 -36.06
N ASN A 413 -17.92 14.61 -36.11
CA ASN A 413 -16.47 14.61 -36.19
C ASN A 413 -15.76 14.61 -34.83
N ILE A 414 -16.50 14.61 -33.72
CA ILE A 414 -15.93 14.60 -32.37
C ILE A 414 -16.37 13.32 -31.69
N ARG A 415 -15.39 12.52 -31.25
CA ARG A 415 -15.64 11.26 -30.55
C ARG A 415 -14.73 11.08 -29.34
N MET A 416 -15.24 10.40 -28.32
CA MET A 416 -14.40 9.71 -27.35
C MET A 416 -14.02 8.35 -27.92
N ALA A 417 -12.84 8.27 -28.53
CA ALA A 417 -12.31 7.02 -29.07
C ALA A 417 -12.20 5.96 -27.97
N ARG A 418 -11.83 6.38 -26.76
CA ARG A 418 -11.85 5.53 -25.57
C ARG A 418 -11.99 6.35 -24.30
N TYR A 419 -12.88 5.93 -23.40
CA TYR A 419 -12.88 6.47 -22.05
C TYR A 419 -13.36 5.45 -21.03
N LYS A 420 -13.03 5.73 -19.77
CA LYS A 420 -13.40 4.91 -18.63
C LYS A 420 -14.37 5.69 -17.76
N THR A 421 -15.38 4.99 -17.29
CA THR A 421 -16.36 5.52 -16.34
C THR A 421 -16.60 4.49 -15.24
N ASP A 422 -17.52 4.81 -14.34
CA ASP A 422 -17.85 4.05 -13.14
C ASP A 422 -16.72 4.09 -12.09
N GLY A 423 -17.02 3.55 -10.90
CA GLY A 423 -16.10 3.51 -9.78
C GLY A 423 -16.78 3.88 -8.47
N GLY A 424 -15.98 4.37 -7.54
CA GLY A 424 -16.44 4.80 -6.22
C GLY A 424 -16.51 3.69 -5.19
N ALA A 425 -17.15 4.00 -4.06
CA ALA A 425 -17.17 3.12 -2.89
C ALA A 425 -17.90 1.80 -3.16
N LYS A 426 -18.82 1.77 -4.15
CA LYS A 426 -19.53 0.56 -4.59
C LYS A 426 -18.60 -0.52 -5.15
N GLY A 427 -17.44 -0.12 -5.68
CA GLY A 427 -16.41 -1.02 -6.19
C GLY A 427 -15.61 -1.71 -5.09
N ASN A 428 -15.67 -1.21 -3.85
CA ASN A 428 -14.99 -1.85 -2.72
C ASN A 428 -15.76 -3.11 -2.33
N LYS A 429 -15.15 -4.26 -2.58
CA LYS A 429 -15.74 -5.58 -2.35
C LYS A 429 -14.80 -6.42 -1.49
N PRO A 430 -15.33 -7.23 -0.56
CA PRO A 430 -14.53 -8.21 0.15
C PRO A 430 -13.80 -9.17 -0.79
N ALA A 431 -12.81 -9.88 -0.25
CA ALA A 431 -12.16 -10.97 -0.97
C ALA A 431 -13.20 -12.02 -1.43
N GLU A 432 -12.91 -12.66 -2.55
CA GLU A 432 -13.62 -13.80 -3.14
C GLU A 432 -15.04 -13.54 -3.69
N ILE A 433 -15.52 -12.29 -3.60
CA ILE A 433 -16.84 -11.89 -4.11
C ILE A 433 -16.85 -11.69 -5.63
N ILE A 434 -15.76 -11.22 -6.22
CA ILE A 434 -15.64 -10.98 -7.66
C ILE A 434 -15.21 -12.28 -8.31
N ASN A 435 -16.18 -13.14 -8.63
CA ASN A 435 -15.93 -14.52 -9.09
C ASN A 435 -16.50 -14.86 -10.47
N GLN A 436 -17.11 -13.89 -11.16
CA GLN A 436 -17.76 -14.10 -12.45
C GLN A 436 -17.09 -13.29 -13.56
N LEU A 437 -16.81 -13.97 -14.68
CA LEU A 437 -16.40 -13.33 -15.93
C LEU A 437 -17.62 -12.77 -16.67
N LYS A 438 -17.54 -11.51 -17.10
CA LYS A 438 -18.58 -10.90 -17.95
C LYS A 438 -18.59 -11.50 -19.36
N THR A 439 -17.41 -11.87 -19.86
CA THR A 439 -17.19 -12.52 -21.15
C THR A 439 -16.34 -13.75 -20.92
N THR A 440 -16.75 -14.89 -21.46
CA THR A 440 -15.96 -16.12 -21.39
C THR A 440 -14.66 -15.95 -22.15
N ILE A 441 -13.54 -16.27 -21.50
CA ILE A 441 -12.22 -16.29 -22.12
C ILE A 441 -11.80 -17.77 -22.24
N PRO A 442 -11.42 -18.25 -23.43
CA PRO A 442 -10.98 -19.63 -23.60
C PRO A 442 -9.85 -20.01 -22.63
N PHE A 443 -9.88 -21.25 -22.13
CA PHE A 443 -8.88 -21.82 -21.21
C PHE A 443 -8.81 -21.17 -19.81
N ILE A 444 -9.75 -20.29 -19.45
CA ILE A 444 -9.92 -19.78 -18.09
C ILE A 444 -11.09 -20.49 -17.42
N ASP A 445 -10.80 -21.30 -16.41
CA ASP A 445 -11.81 -22.03 -15.64
C ASP A 445 -12.53 -21.14 -14.61
N ARG A 446 -11.77 -20.34 -13.86
CA ARG A 446 -12.30 -19.47 -12.80
C ARG A 446 -11.45 -18.22 -12.60
N VAL A 447 -12.10 -17.14 -12.18
CA VAL A 447 -11.45 -15.93 -11.66
C VAL A 447 -11.95 -15.63 -10.25
N THR A 448 -11.10 -15.06 -9.41
CA THR A 448 -11.50 -14.59 -8.09
C THR A 448 -10.56 -13.49 -7.60
N ASN A 449 -11.06 -12.53 -6.82
CA ASN A 449 -10.22 -11.55 -6.14
C ASN A 449 -9.75 -12.10 -4.78
N LEU A 450 -8.50 -12.49 -4.66
CA LEU A 450 -7.97 -13.04 -3.41
C LEU A 450 -7.75 -11.96 -2.33
N GLU A 451 -7.81 -10.69 -2.71
CA GLU A 451 -7.76 -9.54 -1.81
C GLU A 451 -9.02 -8.70 -1.95
N ALA A 452 -9.41 -8.02 -0.86
CA ALA A 452 -10.50 -7.06 -0.92
C ALA A 452 -10.16 -5.97 -1.94
N ALA A 453 -11.10 -5.69 -2.84
CA ALA A 453 -11.02 -4.52 -3.70
C ALA A 453 -11.21 -3.27 -2.82
N GLY A 454 -10.33 -2.29 -3.00
CA GLY A 454 -10.28 -1.08 -2.20
C GLY A 454 -9.82 0.13 -3.02
N GLY A 455 -9.76 1.29 -2.36
CA GLY A 455 -9.35 2.57 -2.98
C GLY A 455 -10.46 3.27 -3.79
N GLY A 456 -11.63 2.65 -3.96
CA GLY A 456 -12.78 3.29 -4.57
C GLY A 456 -13.39 4.31 -3.60
N SER A 457 -13.53 5.56 -4.04
CA SER A 457 -14.15 6.63 -3.26
C SER A 457 -15.18 7.38 -4.09
N ASP A 458 -16.33 7.65 -3.49
CA ASP A 458 -17.39 8.43 -4.14
C ASP A 458 -16.97 9.90 -4.31
N ARG A 459 -17.73 10.63 -5.12
CA ARG A 459 -17.54 12.06 -5.32
C ARG A 459 -17.51 12.81 -3.98
N GLU A 460 -16.51 13.68 -3.81
CA GLU A 460 -16.41 14.57 -2.67
C GLU A 460 -17.71 15.42 -2.53
N PRO A 461 -18.38 15.43 -1.36
CA PRO A 461 -19.59 16.23 -1.16
C PRO A 461 -19.26 17.72 -1.10
N ILE A 462 -20.21 18.56 -1.53
CA ILE A 462 -20.00 20.02 -1.63
C ILE A 462 -19.61 20.67 -0.31
N ASP A 463 -20.11 20.18 0.83
CA ASP A 463 -19.79 20.73 2.14
C ASP A 463 -18.32 20.47 2.51
N ARG A 464 -17.78 19.31 2.13
CA ARG A 464 -16.35 19.00 2.27
C ARG A 464 -15.49 19.85 1.33
N VAL A 465 -15.96 20.11 0.11
CA VAL A 465 -15.30 21.03 -0.84
C VAL A 465 -15.23 22.45 -0.27
N LYS A 466 -16.32 22.95 0.35
CA LYS A 466 -16.33 24.29 0.98
C LYS A 466 -15.32 24.38 2.13
N GLU A 467 -15.24 23.35 2.96
CA GLU A 467 -14.27 23.29 4.05
C GLU A 467 -12.83 23.24 3.51
N ARG A 468 -12.58 22.39 2.51
CA ARG A 468 -11.28 22.24 1.86
C ARG A 468 -10.85 23.51 1.12
N GLY A 469 -11.77 24.21 0.45
CA GLY A 469 -11.46 25.40 -0.33
C GLY A 469 -10.82 26.53 0.49
N GLN A 470 -11.31 26.75 1.71
CA GLN A 470 -10.71 27.75 2.62
C GLN A 470 -9.28 27.36 3.02
N LYS A 471 -9.04 26.07 3.28
CA LYS A 471 -7.72 25.53 3.61
C LYS A 471 -6.76 25.65 2.43
N PHE A 472 -7.21 25.28 1.24
CA PHE A 472 -6.43 25.36 0.01
C PHE A 472 -5.90 26.78 -0.26
N ILE A 473 -6.74 27.80 -0.10
CA ILE A 473 -6.33 29.21 -0.26
C ILE A 473 -5.34 29.63 0.83
N ARG A 474 -5.51 29.13 2.06
CA ARG A 474 -4.65 29.42 3.22
C ARG A 474 -3.25 28.84 3.04
N HIS A 475 -3.13 27.54 2.77
CA HIS A 475 -1.83 26.87 2.67
C HIS A 475 -1.18 26.99 1.29
N ARG A 476 -1.94 27.27 0.21
CA ARG A 476 -1.43 27.42 -1.18
C ARG A 476 -0.50 26.28 -1.61
N ASN A 477 -0.90 25.06 -1.25
CA ASN A 477 -0.10 23.84 -1.43
C ASN A 477 1.32 23.88 -0.80
N ARG A 478 1.50 24.58 0.33
CA ARG A 478 2.77 24.67 1.07
C ARG A 478 2.56 24.41 2.56
N ALA A 479 3.42 23.59 3.14
CA ALA A 479 3.40 23.29 4.57
C ALA A 479 4.28 24.27 5.35
N VAL A 480 3.68 25.33 5.90
CA VAL A 480 4.40 26.36 6.68
C VAL A 480 4.05 26.30 8.15
N THR A 481 2.76 26.24 8.46
CA THR A 481 2.22 26.14 9.83
C THR A 481 1.88 24.69 10.18
N VAL A 482 1.78 24.38 11.47
CA VAL A 482 1.32 23.07 11.99
C VAL A 482 0.00 22.64 11.31
N GLN A 483 -0.92 23.58 11.16
CA GLN A 483 -2.21 23.32 10.53
C GLN A 483 -2.08 23.07 9.02
N ASP A 484 -1.11 23.66 8.32
CA ASP A 484 -0.83 23.34 6.92
C ASP A 484 -0.32 21.91 6.76
N PHE A 485 0.58 21.47 7.65
CA PHE A 485 1.03 20.07 7.66
C PHE A 485 -0.14 19.11 7.90
N GLU A 486 -1.02 19.43 8.85
CA GLU A 486 -2.21 18.62 9.14
C GLU A 486 -3.15 18.55 7.94
N ASP A 487 -3.47 19.69 7.32
CA ASP A 487 -4.41 19.75 6.19
C ASP A 487 -3.83 19.10 4.93
N LEU A 488 -2.56 19.38 4.57
CA LEU A 488 -1.93 18.77 3.39
C LEU A 488 -1.75 17.27 3.52
N THR A 489 -1.39 16.78 4.71
CA THR A 489 -1.28 15.33 4.95
C THR A 489 -2.66 14.69 4.86
N TYR A 490 -3.70 15.32 5.41
CA TYR A 490 -5.06 14.80 5.33
C TYR A 490 -5.61 14.78 3.89
N GLU A 491 -5.20 15.74 3.06
CA GLU A 491 -5.56 15.81 1.65
C GLU A 491 -4.76 14.84 0.76
N ALA A 492 -3.60 14.34 1.22
CA ALA A 492 -2.72 13.49 0.43
C ALA A 492 -3.35 12.14 0.06
N SER A 493 -4.25 11.60 0.89
CA SER A 493 -4.97 10.36 0.58
C SER A 493 -6.33 10.30 1.29
N PRO A 494 -7.39 9.80 0.62
CA PRO A 494 -8.68 9.56 1.27
C PRO A 494 -8.64 8.46 2.34
N ASP A 495 -7.60 7.61 2.34
CA ASP A 495 -7.39 6.58 3.36
C ASP A 495 -6.91 7.18 4.70
N ILE A 496 -6.44 8.43 4.68
CA ILE A 496 -5.99 9.13 5.89
C ILE A 496 -7.22 9.65 6.62
N ALA A 497 -7.58 8.94 7.68
CA ALA A 497 -8.72 9.32 8.50
C ALA A 497 -8.42 10.41 9.52
N ARG A 498 -7.16 10.56 9.97
CA ARG A 498 -6.74 11.53 11.00
C ARG A 498 -5.34 12.02 10.74
N VAL A 499 -5.10 13.29 11.07
CA VAL A 499 -3.75 13.85 11.14
C VAL A 499 -3.66 14.76 12.35
N LYS A 500 -2.55 14.62 13.08
CA LYS A 500 -2.12 15.58 14.09
C LYS A 500 -0.64 15.85 13.86
N ALA A 501 -0.27 17.10 13.66
CA ALA A 501 1.13 17.48 13.58
C ALA A 501 1.63 17.77 15.00
N ILE A 502 2.79 17.19 15.33
CA ILE A 502 3.49 17.43 16.58
C ILE A 502 4.57 18.46 16.30
N ALA A 503 4.37 19.67 16.79
CA ALA A 503 5.43 20.68 16.79
C ALA A 503 6.24 20.52 18.10
N PRO A 504 7.59 20.55 18.03
CA PRO A 504 8.37 20.71 19.24
C PRO A 504 8.01 22.04 19.91
N ASN A 505 8.10 22.10 21.25
CA ASN A 505 8.05 23.39 21.94
C ASN A 505 9.25 24.21 21.47
N TYR A 506 8.98 25.31 20.78
CA TYR A 506 10.00 26.25 20.33
C TYR A 506 9.97 27.46 21.25
N GLU A 507 11.04 27.66 22.02
CA GLU A 507 11.19 28.82 22.87
C GLU A 507 12.24 29.77 22.24
N PRO A 508 11.80 30.86 21.59
CA PRO A 508 12.67 31.70 20.73
C PRO A 508 13.80 32.43 21.46
N LEU A 509 13.83 32.35 22.80
CA LEU A 509 14.82 33.01 23.65
C LEU A 509 15.89 32.04 24.17
N THR A 510 15.70 30.72 24.05
CA THR A 510 16.53 29.70 24.69
C THR A 510 17.01 28.61 23.73
N ASP A 511 16.31 28.37 22.61
CA ASP A 511 16.68 27.31 21.66
C ASP A 511 17.48 27.83 20.47
N GLU A 512 18.70 27.30 20.30
CA GLU A 512 19.49 27.45 19.07
C GLU A 512 18.66 26.94 17.87
N LEU A 513 18.66 27.70 16.77
CA LEU A 513 17.93 27.36 15.55
C LEU A 513 18.19 25.91 15.12
N TRP A 514 17.14 25.08 15.09
CA TRP A 514 17.18 23.66 14.68
C TRP A 514 17.66 23.38 13.24
N LEU A 515 17.92 24.44 12.46
CA LEU A 515 18.42 24.39 11.09
C LEU A 515 19.91 24.71 11.01
N ASP A 516 20.72 24.28 11.99
CA ASP A 516 22.16 24.19 11.78
C ASP A 516 22.51 22.81 11.16
N PRO A 517 22.87 22.74 9.86
CA PRO A 517 23.31 21.50 9.22
C PRO A 517 24.60 20.91 9.81
N LYS A 518 25.24 21.56 10.80
CA LYS A 518 26.47 21.11 11.45
C LYS A 518 26.31 20.46 12.83
N LEU A 519 25.12 20.43 13.42
CA LEU A 519 24.93 19.81 14.74
C LEU A 519 25.22 18.30 14.71
N THR A 520 26.12 17.85 15.58
CA THR A 520 26.54 16.44 15.66
C THR A 520 25.58 15.58 16.47
N LYS A 521 25.62 14.27 16.23
CA LYS A 521 24.63 13.26 16.63
C LYS A 521 24.41 13.09 18.15
N ALA A 522 25.20 13.74 18.99
CA ALA A 522 25.05 13.72 20.45
C ALA A 522 24.14 14.84 20.97
N GLU A 523 23.82 15.83 20.14
CA GLU A 523 23.05 17.03 20.49
C GLU A 523 21.68 17.06 19.77
N ARG A 524 21.33 16.00 19.04
CA ARG A 524 19.98 15.72 18.54
C ARG A 524 19.39 14.57 19.34
#